data_AF-A0A3D5M3Q9-F1
#
_entry.id   AF-A0A3D5M3Q9-F1
#
_cell.length_a   1.000
_cell.length_b   1.000
_cell.length_c   1.000
_cell.angle_alpha   90.00
_cell.angle_beta   90.00
_cell.angle_gamma   90.00
#
_symmetry.space_group_name_H-M   'P 1'
#
loop_
_entity.id
_entity.type
_entity.pdbx_description
1 polymer ?
#
loop_
_entity_poly.entity_id
_entity_poly.type
_entity_poly.pdbx_seq_one_letter_code
_entity_poly.pdbx_strand_id
1 'polypeptide(L)'
;MSSGLFGGSEPLLGTKDTSPWNLIELSSLSAVEIKDLLDRAAQFRKGLAAESANSREMGGPRPRVALLFSEPSTRTSLSFRVACQELGVDVVELPADRSSLLKGESMLDTAQVLEALGAGAIVVRDKSDEVIDGLAEHCRAGVLNAGGGTKAHPSQGLLDARVLLDHFENLEGRRIGILGDVVHSRVARSDAVAFTALGAEVVLIGPPEFLSETGWPKGVSVSTDLDAELPRLDAIQVLRIQHERIEGGMGLPLSDYISEYQLDEKRLESVNSEFCVLLPGPMNRGVEISSGVADGPRSQILDQVSAGVYVRMALVEKSLGLKGLK
;
A
#
# COMPACT_ATOMS: atom_id res chain seq x y z
N MET A 1 24.23 -30.36 49.75
CA MET A 1 23.07 -29.46 49.78
C MET A 1 23.53 -28.14 49.17
N SER A 2 23.49 -28.09 47.84
CA SER A 2 22.58 -27.29 47.01
C SER A 2 23.14 -25.90 46.71
N SER A 3 23.95 -25.88 45.67
CA SER A 3 24.14 -24.76 44.75
C SER A 3 22.83 -24.40 44.05
N GLY A 4 22.54 -23.10 43.91
CA GLY A 4 21.51 -22.56 43.02
C GLY A 4 21.50 -21.03 43.16
N LEU A 5 22.19 -20.29 42.28
CA LEU A 5 21.68 -19.79 41.00
C LEU A 5 20.40 -18.95 41.18
N PHE A 6 20.58 -17.67 41.49
CA PHE A 6 19.69 -16.61 41.01
C PHE A 6 20.56 -15.56 40.32
N GLY A 7 20.98 -15.90 39.09
CA GLY A 7 21.39 -14.89 38.14
C GLY A 7 20.17 -14.07 37.78
N GLY A 8 20.28 -12.74 37.93
CA GLY A 8 19.29 -11.81 37.43
C GLY A 8 19.06 -12.09 35.94
N SER A 9 17.81 -12.28 35.57
CA SER A 9 17.39 -12.31 34.17
C SER A 9 17.71 -10.95 33.55
N GLU A 10 18.79 -10.87 32.78
CA GLU A 10 18.95 -9.79 31.82
C GLU A 10 17.75 -9.81 30.86
N PRO A 11 17.15 -8.66 30.55
CA PRO A 11 16.05 -8.59 29.60
C PRO A 11 16.55 -9.05 28.22
N LEU A 12 15.93 -10.11 27.71
CA LEU A 12 16.10 -10.56 26.33
C LEU A 12 15.65 -9.42 25.40
N LEU A 13 16.61 -8.88 24.64
CA LEU A 13 16.48 -7.81 23.64
C LEU A 13 16.07 -6.46 24.25
N GLY A 14 16.98 -5.48 24.12
CA GLY A 14 16.82 -4.14 24.67
C GLY A 14 15.52 -3.47 24.22
N THR A 15 14.55 -3.42 25.13
CA THR A 15 13.39 -2.56 25.05
C THR A 15 13.86 -1.14 25.31
N LYS A 16 14.30 -0.44 24.27
CA LYS A 16 14.09 1.00 24.28
C LYS A 16 12.59 1.22 24.28
N ASP A 17 12.15 1.99 25.25
CA ASP A 17 10.81 2.50 25.47
C ASP A 17 10.37 3.37 24.28
N THR A 18 10.20 2.75 23.11
CA THR A 18 9.73 3.37 21.89
C THR A 18 8.42 2.73 21.54
N SER A 19 7.35 3.52 21.58
CA SER A 19 6.03 3.11 21.09
C SER A 19 6.15 2.44 19.72
N PRO A 20 5.35 1.41 19.44
CA PRO A 20 5.37 0.73 18.14
C PRO A 20 5.12 1.73 17.01
N TRP A 21 5.80 1.53 15.88
CA TRP A 21 5.53 2.32 14.69
C TRP A 21 4.38 1.68 13.90
N ASN A 22 3.24 2.36 13.90
CA ASN A 22 2.04 1.98 13.19
C ASN A 22 1.92 2.78 11.88
N LEU A 23 1.44 2.13 10.82
CA LEU A 23 1.06 2.77 9.58
C LEU A 23 -0.36 2.34 9.19
N ILE A 24 -1.33 3.17 9.58
CA ILE A 24 -2.75 2.92 9.31
C ILE A 24 -3.22 3.69 8.08
N GLU A 25 -2.82 4.95 7.97
CA GLU A 25 -3.10 5.86 6.86
C GLU A 25 -1.84 6.67 6.52
N LEU A 26 -1.72 7.17 5.28
CA LEU A 26 -0.60 8.06 4.92
C LEU A 26 -0.78 9.49 5.45
N SER A 27 -2.01 9.88 5.77
CA SER A 27 -2.36 11.19 6.33
C SER A 27 -1.71 11.45 7.70
N SER A 28 -1.30 10.39 8.40
CA SER A 28 -0.58 10.49 9.67
C SER A 28 0.92 10.74 9.51
N LEU A 29 1.46 10.65 8.29
CA LEU A 29 2.88 10.87 8.00
C LEU A 29 3.09 12.28 7.45
N SER A 30 4.22 12.89 7.81
CA SER A 30 4.70 14.09 7.14
C SER A 30 5.21 13.77 5.72
N ALA A 31 5.24 14.79 4.85
CA ALA A 31 5.83 14.66 3.51
C ALA A 31 7.29 14.16 3.55
N VAL A 32 8.06 14.58 4.56
CA VAL A 32 9.43 14.12 4.78
C VAL A 32 9.46 12.62 5.08
N GLU A 33 8.59 12.13 5.97
CA GLU A 33 8.53 10.70 6.29
C GLU A 33 8.08 9.83 5.11
N ILE A 34 7.13 10.32 4.30
CA ILE A 34 6.74 9.67 3.04
C ILE A 34 7.95 9.59 2.11
N LYS A 35 8.67 10.70 1.92
CA LYS A 35 9.87 10.73 1.08
C LYS A 35 10.97 9.78 1.60
N ASP A 36 11.22 9.76 2.90
CA ASP A 36 12.22 8.88 3.52
C ASP A 36 11.89 7.39 3.28
N LEU A 37 10.62 7.01 3.39
CA LEU A 37 10.16 5.65 3.07
C LEU A 37 10.40 5.29 1.60
N LEU A 38 10.10 6.22 0.69
CA LEU A 38 10.27 6.03 -0.76
C LEU A 38 11.74 6.00 -1.17
N ASP A 39 12.59 6.80 -0.53
CA ASP A 39 14.04 6.79 -0.74
C ASP A 39 14.64 5.48 -0.23
N ARG A 40 14.16 4.98 0.91
CA ARG A 40 14.57 3.67 1.43
C ARG A 40 14.14 2.53 0.51
N ALA A 41 12.93 2.57 -0.05
CA ALA A 41 12.49 1.62 -1.06
C ALA A 41 13.38 1.65 -2.32
N ALA A 42 13.79 2.84 -2.78
CA ALA A 42 14.71 2.98 -3.91
C ALA A 42 16.10 2.38 -3.62
N GLN A 43 16.58 2.45 -2.37
CA GLN A 43 17.82 1.79 -1.96
C GLN A 43 17.71 0.26 -2.03
N PHE A 44 16.59 -0.31 -1.57
CA PHE A 44 16.33 -1.76 -1.71
C PHE A 44 16.34 -2.20 -3.17
N ARG A 45 15.67 -1.44 -4.05
CA ARG A 45 15.65 -1.71 -5.50
C ARG A 45 17.05 -1.71 -6.12
N LYS A 46 17.96 -0.85 -5.66
CA LYS A 46 19.36 -0.76 -6.13
C LYS A 46 20.28 -1.85 -5.57
N GLY A 47 19.75 -2.80 -4.79
CA GLY A 47 20.54 -3.87 -4.17
C GLY A 47 21.38 -3.41 -2.98
N LEU A 48 21.18 -2.19 -2.46
CA LEU A 48 21.91 -1.63 -1.31
C LEU A 48 21.50 -2.26 0.03
N ALA A 49 20.84 -3.41 -0.01
CA ALA A 49 20.55 -4.26 1.15
C ALA A 49 21.41 -5.53 1.21
N ALA A 50 22.10 -5.87 0.10
CA ALA A 50 22.84 -7.12 -0.04
C ALA A 50 24.06 -7.24 0.89
N GLU A 51 24.60 -6.13 1.40
CA GLU A 51 25.76 -6.17 2.32
C GLU A 51 25.37 -6.58 3.75
N SER A 52 24.10 -6.42 4.13
CA SER A 52 23.67 -6.66 5.51
C SER A 52 22.77 -7.90 5.71
N ALA A 53 22.18 -8.46 4.65
CA ALA A 53 21.48 -9.74 4.74
C ALA A 53 22.46 -10.94 4.75
N ASN A 54 23.58 -10.83 4.02
CA ASN A 54 24.63 -11.84 3.97
C ASN A 54 25.59 -11.82 5.17
N SER A 55 25.54 -10.80 6.04
CA SER A 55 26.43 -10.66 7.20
C SER A 55 25.81 -11.09 8.53
N ARG A 56 24.59 -11.66 8.54
CA ARG A 56 23.94 -12.07 9.79
C ARG A 56 24.28 -13.51 10.19
N GLU A 57 25.51 -13.70 10.66
CA GLU A 57 25.75 -14.55 11.84
C GLU A 57 25.14 -13.87 13.07
N MET A 58 23.82 -13.61 13.08
CA MET A 58 23.14 -13.16 14.30
C MET A 58 22.91 -14.38 15.18
N GLY A 59 23.72 -14.52 16.23
CA GLY A 59 23.38 -15.39 17.36
C GLY A 59 22.10 -14.91 18.02
N GLY A 60 20.95 -15.45 17.61
CA GLY A 60 19.63 -15.12 18.14
C GLY A 60 18.48 -15.55 17.23
N PRO A 61 17.23 -15.55 17.73
CA PRO A 61 16.06 -15.82 16.91
C PRO A 61 15.86 -14.72 15.86
N ARG A 62 15.42 -15.10 14.66
CA ARG A 62 15.09 -14.16 13.59
C ARG A 62 13.88 -13.29 13.97
N PRO A 63 13.85 -12.01 13.55
CA PRO A 63 12.66 -11.18 13.71
C PRO A 63 11.48 -11.78 12.95
N ARG A 64 10.26 -11.56 13.47
CA ARG A 64 9.03 -12.11 12.89
C ARG A 64 8.01 -11.03 12.55
N VAL A 65 7.33 -11.21 11.42
CA VAL A 65 6.14 -10.44 11.03
C VAL A 65 4.95 -11.38 10.97
N ALA A 66 3.83 -10.96 11.56
CA ALA A 66 2.58 -11.68 11.40
C ALA A 66 1.79 -11.14 10.20
N LEU A 67 1.26 -12.03 9.35
CA LEU A 67 0.28 -11.68 8.34
C LEU A 67 -1.11 -12.10 8.82
N LEU A 68 -1.96 -11.11 9.05
CA LEU A 68 -3.31 -11.28 9.60
C LEU A 68 -4.34 -10.73 8.61
N PHE A 69 -4.77 -11.58 7.68
CA PHE A 69 -5.69 -11.22 6.60
C PHE A 69 -7.02 -11.94 6.81
N SER A 70 -8.06 -11.23 7.25
CA SER A 70 -9.43 -11.77 7.33
C SER A 70 -10.17 -11.69 6.00
N GLU A 71 -9.65 -10.90 5.06
CA GLU A 71 -10.14 -10.81 3.68
C GLU A 71 -9.15 -11.40 2.66
N PRO A 72 -9.63 -12.04 1.58
CA PRO A 72 -8.77 -12.52 0.51
C PRO A 72 -7.90 -11.42 -0.12
N SER A 73 -6.59 -11.68 -0.24
CA SER A 73 -5.64 -10.71 -0.79
C SER A 73 -4.36 -11.34 -1.32
N THR A 74 -4.39 -11.87 -2.55
CA THR A 74 -3.25 -12.58 -3.14
C THR A 74 -2.03 -11.68 -3.34
N ARG A 75 -2.18 -10.53 -4.02
CA ARG A 75 -1.05 -9.63 -4.34
C ARG A 75 -0.38 -9.05 -3.12
N THR A 76 -1.18 -8.48 -2.20
CA THR A 76 -0.63 -7.81 -1.01
C THR A 76 0.00 -8.81 -0.05
N SER A 77 -0.63 -9.97 0.22
CA SER A 77 -0.03 -10.98 1.10
C SER A 77 1.26 -11.54 0.51
N LEU A 78 1.26 -11.92 -0.78
CA LEU A 78 2.45 -12.50 -1.41
C LEU A 78 3.63 -11.52 -1.44
N SER A 79 3.38 -10.26 -1.78
CA SER A 79 4.44 -9.24 -1.82
C SER A 79 5.00 -8.88 -0.43
N PHE A 80 4.19 -8.89 0.63
CA PHE A 80 4.71 -8.78 2.01
C PHE A 80 5.55 -10.00 2.39
N ARG A 81 5.16 -11.22 1.98
CA ARG A 81 5.97 -12.42 2.19
C ARG A 81 7.33 -12.34 1.53
N VAL A 82 7.36 -11.94 0.25
CA VAL A 82 8.61 -11.72 -0.49
C VAL A 82 9.45 -10.65 0.21
N ALA A 83 8.85 -9.51 0.59
CA ALA A 83 9.57 -8.46 1.32
C ALA A 83 10.21 -8.96 2.63
N CYS A 84 9.49 -9.76 3.42
CA CYS A 84 10.04 -10.36 4.64
C CYS A 84 11.19 -11.33 4.32
N GLN A 85 11.03 -12.18 3.31
CA GLN A 85 12.06 -13.12 2.87
C GLN A 85 13.36 -12.40 2.47
N GLU A 86 13.26 -11.35 1.65
CA GLU A 86 14.41 -10.53 1.23
C GLU A 86 15.12 -9.84 2.41
N LEU A 87 14.39 -9.53 3.49
CA LEU A 87 14.94 -8.95 4.72
C LEU A 87 15.47 -9.99 5.73
N GLY A 88 15.33 -11.28 5.45
CA GLY A 88 15.63 -12.35 6.42
C GLY A 88 14.72 -12.34 7.65
N VAL A 89 13.47 -11.89 7.47
CA VAL A 89 12.41 -11.83 8.49
C VAL A 89 11.51 -13.05 8.30
N ASP A 90 11.26 -13.79 9.38
CA ASP A 90 10.36 -14.94 9.35
C ASP A 90 8.90 -14.47 9.34
N VAL A 91 8.05 -15.14 8.56
CA VAL A 91 6.62 -14.84 8.48
C VAL A 91 5.83 -15.85 9.29
N VAL A 92 4.93 -15.36 10.13
CA VAL A 92 3.91 -16.17 10.81
C VAL A 92 2.55 -15.81 10.21
N GLU A 93 1.83 -16.79 9.67
CA GLU A 93 0.54 -16.57 9.04
C GLU A 93 -0.51 -17.44 9.72
N LEU A 94 -1.68 -16.86 9.97
CA LEU A 94 -2.89 -17.58 10.39
C LEU A 94 -3.87 -17.53 9.23
N PRO A 95 -4.04 -18.63 8.47
CA PRO A 95 -4.99 -18.68 7.38
C PRO A 95 -6.41 -18.44 7.90
N ALA A 96 -7.15 -17.51 7.29
CA ALA A 96 -8.52 -17.16 7.70
C ALA A 96 -9.45 -18.39 7.74
N ASP A 97 -9.24 -19.34 6.83
CA ASP A 97 -9.99 -20.59 6.69
C ASP A 97 -9.64 -21.67 7.75
N ARG A 98 -8.57 -21.47 8.53
CA ARG A 98 -8.07 -22.44 9.52
C ARG A 98 -7.85 -21.87 10.93
N SER A 99 -8.11 -20.57 11.12
CA SER A 99 -7.80 -19.87 12.36
C SER A 99 -8.89 -20.01 13.43
N SER A 100 -8.49 -19.79 14.68
CA SER A 100 -9.37 -19.67 15.85
C SER A 100 -10.41 -18.54 15.74
N LEU A 101 -10.30 -17.63 14.75
CA LEU A 101 -11.35 -16.67 14.42
C LEU A 101 -12.69 -17.38 14.11
N LEU A 102 -12.63 -18.57 13.51
CA LEU A 102 -13.81 -19.43 13.27
C LEU A 102 -14.44 -19.96 14.57
N LYS A 103 -13.68 -19.95 15.68
CA LYS A 103 -14.14 -20.34 17.02
C LYS A 103 -14.62 -19.14 17.83
N GLY A 104 -14.71 -17.95 17.23
CA GLY A 104 -15.19 -16.72 17.87
C GLY A 104 -14.13 -15.95 18.66
N GLU A 105 -12.85 -16.27 18.50
CA GLU A 105 -11.75 -15.48 19.07
C GLU A 105 -11.70 -14.09 18.40
N SER A 106 -11.43 -13.04 19.18
CA SER A 106 -11.34 -11.69 18.62
C SER A 106 -10.05 -11.51 17.82
N MET A 107 -10.03 -10.54 16.90
CA MET A 107 -8.82 -10.20 16.14
C MET A 107 -7.69 -9.74 17.07
N LEU A 108 -8.05 -9.03 18.16
CA LEU A 108 -7.10 -8.55 19.15
C LEU A 108 -6.46 -9.71 19.93
N ASP A 109 -7.25 -10.69 20.38
CA ASP A 109 -6.72 -11.87 21.08
C ASP A 109 -5.77 -12.65 20.16
N THR A 110 -6.17 -12.83 18.90
CA THR A 110 -5.34 -13.47 17.86
C THR A 110 -4.00 -12.73 17.68
N ALA A 111 -4.04 -11.39 17.60
CA ALA A 111 -2.84 -10.56 17.50
C ALA A 111 -1.94 -10.70 18.74
N GLN A 112 -2.50 -10.73 19.95
CA GLN A 112 -1.74 -10.92 21.19
C GLN A 112 -1.06 -12.31 21.26
N VAL A 113 -1.71 -13.35 20.73
CA VAL A 113 -1.08 -14.67 20.58
C VAL A 113 0.12 -14.59 19.64
N LEU A 114 -0.02 -13.91 18.50
CA LEU A 114 1.08 -13.72 17.54
C LEU A 114 2.25 -12.92 18.14
N GLU A 115 1.98 -11.91 18.95
CA GLU A 115 3.01 -11.20 19.72
C GLU A 115 3.72 -12.12 20.71
N ALA A 116 2.99 -12.98 21.43
CA ALA A 116 3.57 -13.94 22.36
C ALA A 116 4.49 -14.96 21.64
N LEU A 117 4.22 -15.24 20.35
CA LEU A 117 5.09 -16.03 19.48
C LEU A 117 6.30 -15.23 18.91
N GLY A 118 6.41 -13.95 19.26
CA GLY A 118 7.52 -13.07 18.94
C GLY A 118 7.35 -12.25 17.66
N ALA A 119 6.13 -12.07 17.16
CA ALA A 119 5.87 -11.12 16.08
C ALA A 119 6.13 -9.68 16.57
N GLY A 120 7.07 -8.98 15.92
CA GLY A 120 7.39 -7.57 16.21
C GLY A 120 6.57 -6.57 15.39
N ALA A 121 5.95 -7.05 14.31
CA ALA A 121 5.01 -6.28 13.50
C ALA A 121 3.88 -7.18 12.98
N ILE A 122 2.73 -6.57 12.74
CA ILE A 122 1.50 -7.22 12.27
C ILE A 122 1.04 -6.48 11.01
N VAL A 123 1.05 -7.18 9.89
CA VAL A 123 0.44 -6.72 8.65
C VAL A 123 -1.00 -7.19 8.66
N VAL A 124 -1.94 -6.25 8.72
CA VAL A 124 -3.36 -6.55 8.88
C VAL A 124 -4.17 -6.13 7.67
N ARG A 125 -5.12 -6.99 7.27
CA ARG A 125 -6.22 -6.62 6.40
C ARG A 125 -7.52 -7.14 7.00
N ASP A 126 -8.38 -6.23 7.43
CA ASP A 126 -9.71 -6.51 7.94
C ASP A 126 -10.76 -5.60 7.29
N LYS A 127 -12.01 -6.04 7.19
CA LYS A 127 -13.12 -5.23 6.65
C LYS A 127 -13.50 -4.04 7.54
N SER A 128 -13.21 -4.12 8.84
CA SER A 128 -13.53 -3.09 9.82
C SER A 128 -12.31 -2.21 10.09
N ASP A 129 -12.47 -0.92 9.82
CA ASP A 129 -11.45 0.07 10.14
C ASP A 129 -11.23 0.14 11.68
N GLU A 130 -12.28 -0.08 12.48
CA GLU A 130 -12.21 -0.11 13.95
C GLU A 130 -11.36 -1.26 14.48
N VAL A 131 -11.38 -2.41 13.80
CA VAL A 131 -10.50 -3.54 14.15
C VAL A 131 -9.04 -3.15 13.95
N ILE A 132 -8.72 -2.50 12.82
CA ILE A 132 -7.36 -2.07 12.50
C ILE A 132 -6.87 -1.02 13.51
N ASP A 133 -7.71 -0.02 13.81
CA ASP A 133 -7.41 1.03 14.80
C ASP A 133 -7.24 0.42 16.20
N GLY A 134 -8.12 -0.51 16.59
CA GLY A 134 -8.04 -1.21 17.87
C GLY A 134 -6.76 -2.03 18.02
N LEU A 135 -6.29 -2.70 16.96
CA LEU A 135 -4.98 -3.36 16.97
C LEU A 135 -3.86 -2.34 17.16
N ALA A 136 -3.88 -1.22 16.44
CA ALA A 136 -2.84 -0.20 16.53
C ALA A 136 -2.73 0.44 17.93
N GLU A 137 -3.85 0.55 18.64
CA GLU A 137 -3.92 1.09 20.00
C GLU A 137 -3.46 0.10 21.08
N HIS A 138 -3.77 -1.20 20.92
CA HIS A 138 -3.62 -2.19 21.98
C HIS A 138 -2.45 -3.16 21.79
N CYS A 139 -1.91 -3.29 20.57
CA CYS A 139 -0.75 -4.13 20.29
C CYS A 139 0.56 -3.43 20.68
N ARG A 140 1.52 -4.23 21.16
CA ARG A 140 2.93 -3.84 21.33
C ARG A 140 3.71 -3.94 20.02
N ALA A 141 3.28 -4.81 19.10
CA ALA A 141 3.84 -4.91 17.77
C ALA A 141 3.36 -3.74 16.88
N GLY A 142 4.21 -3.31 15.93
CA GLY A 142 3.81 -2.29 14.95
C GLY A 142 2.74 -2.83 13.99
N VAL A 143 1.68 -2.05 13.76
CA VAL A 143 0.55 -2.43 12.89
C VAL A 143 0.68 -1.76 11.52
N LEU A 144 0.69 -2.55 10.46
CA LEU A 144 0.75 -2.11 9.07
C LEU A 144 -0.56 -2.44 8.37
N ASN A 145 -1.33 -1.42 7.99
CA ASN A 145 -2.57 -1.60 7.23
C ASN A 145 -2.27 -2.03 5.78
N ALA A 146 -2.74 -3.21 5.41
CA ALA A 146 -2.59 -3.82 4.09
C ALA A 146 -3.80 -3.61 3.17
N GLY A 147 -4.58 -2.56 3.41
CA GLY A 147 -5.77 -2.23 2.64
C GLY A 147 -7.05 -2.83 3.21
N GLY A 148 -7.17 -2.82 4.54
CA GLY A 148 -8.41 -3.14 5.22
C GLY A 148 -9.37 -1.94 5.28
N GLY A 149 -10.67 -2.25 5.39
CA GLY A 149 -11.77 -1.29 5.44
C GLY A 149 -11.85 -0.40 4.19
N THR A 150 -12.40 0.80 4.41
CA THR A 150 -12.59 1.81 3.35
C THR A 150 -11.67 3.02 3.50
N LYS A 151 -10.95 3.13 4.62
CA LYS A 151 -10.14 4.31 4.94
C LYS A 151 -8.90 4.45 4.05
N ALA A 152 -8.03 3.44 4.00
CA ALA A 152 -6.73 3.59 3.35
C ALA A 152 -6.09 2.27 2.87
N HIS A 153 -5.13 2.40 1.96
CA HIS A 153 -4.18 1.35 1.60
C HIS A 153 -2.76 1.95 1.50
N PRO A 154 -2.09 2.23 2.64
CA PRO A 154 -0.85 3.02 2.66
C PRO A 154 0.28 2.47 1.80
N SER A 155 0.51 1.15 1.84
CA SER A 155 1.54 0.51 1.02
C SER A 155 1.27 0.60 -0.48
N GLN A 156 0.00 0.72 -0.89
CA GLN A 156 -0.38 0.92 -2.30
C GLN A 156 -0.09 2.35 -2.74
N GLY A 157 -0.50 3.35 -1.95
CA GLY A 157 -0.18 4.76 -2.28
C GLY A 157 1.32 5.04 -2.35
N LEU A 158 2.11 4.43 -1.47
CA LEU A 158 3.57 4.53 -1.51
C LEU A 158 4.17 3.83 -2.73
N LEU A 159 3.72 2.63 -3.09
CA LEU A 159 4.29 1.94 -4.25
C LEU A 159 3.91 2.63 -5.56
N ASP A 160 2.73 3.25 -5.63
CA ASP A 160 2.27 4.02 -6.79
C ASP A 160 3.11 5.30 -6.95
N ALA A 161 3.36 6.00 -5.83
CA ALA A 161 4.27 7.15 -5.80
C ALA A 161 5.71 6.76 -6.17
N ARG A 162 6.18 5.59 -5.74
CA ARG A 162 7.53 5.09 -6.07
C ARG A 162 7.68 4.84 -7.56
N VAL A 163 6.68 4.23 -8.21
CA VAL A 163 6.67 4.00 -9.66
C VAL A 163 6.74 5.34 -10.41
N LEU A 164 5.93 6.32 -10.00
CA LEU A 164 5.95 7.65 -10.60
C LEU A 164 7.31 8.35 -10.43
N LEU A 165 7.91 8.27 -9.24
CA LEU A 165 9.25 8.83 -9.00
C LEU A 165 10.34 8.09 -9.77
N ASP A 166 10.21 6.79 -10.01
CA ASP A 166 11.15 6.03 -10.83
C ASP A 166 11.04 6.41 -12.31
N HIS A 167 9.87 6.89 -12.74
CA HIS A 167 9.60 7.34 -14.10
C HIS A 167 9.98 8.82 -14.34
N PHE A 168 9.67 9.72 -13.39
CA PHE A 168 9.85 11.18 -13.55
C PHE A 168 10.97 11.79 -12.71
N GLU A 169 11.64 11.02 -11.86
CA GLU A 169 12.62 11.45 -10.84
C GLU A 169 12.05 12.34 -9.70
N ASN A 170 11.09 13.20 -10.00
CA ASN A 170 10.38 14.08 -9.06
C ASN A 170 8.92 14.27 -9.49
N LEU A 171 8.05 14.62 -8.53
CA LEU A 171 6.63 14.88 -8.79
C LEU A 171 6.21 16.34 -8.59
N GLU A 172 7.15 17.25 -8.31
CA GLU A 172 6.83 18.64 -8.05
C GLU A 172 6.24 19.31 -9.31
N GLY A 173 5.01 19.83 -9.19
CA GLY A 173 4.28 20.45 -10.30
C GLY A 173 3.78 19.48 -11.37
N ARG A 174 4.00 18.16 -11.21
CA ARG A 174 3.44 17.15 -12.11
C ARG A 174 1.95 17.04 -11.91
N ARG A 175 1.20 16.91 -13.01
CA ARG A 175 -0.26 16.81 -12.98
C ARG A 175 -0.70 15.37 -13.15
N ILE A 176 -1.28 14.80 -12.11
CA ILE A 176 -1.63 13.38 -12.05
C ILE A 176 -3.15 13.22 -11.97
N GLY A 177 -3.73 12.48 -12.91
CA GLY A 177 -5.13 12.10 -12.88
C GLY A 177 -5.38 10.84 -12.05
N ILE A 178 -6.46 10.79 -11.28
CA ILE A 178 -6.98 9.57 -10.67
C ILE A 178 -8.38 9.34 -11.24
N LEU A 179 -8.55 8.29 -12.03
CA LEU A 179 -9.75 8.03 -12.84
C LEU A 179 -10.59 6.89 -12.25
N GLY A 180 -11.86 7.15 -11.94
CA GLY A 180 -12.86 6.14 -11.55
C GLY A 180 -13.62 6.49 -10.27
N ASP A 181 -14.10 5.48 -9.53
CA ASP A 181 -14.85 5.66 -8.27
C ASP A 181 -13.93 6.06 -7.11
N VAL A 182 -13.64 7.36 -7.00
CA VAL A 182 -12.73 7.89 -5.97
C VAL A 182 -13.38 7.93 -4.58
N VAL A 183 -14.70 8.11 -4.50
CA VAL A 183 -15.42 8.18 -3.22
C VAL A 183 -15.23 6.89 -2.42
N HIS A 184 -15.22 5.73 -3.08
CA HIS A 184 -15.13 4.43 -2.43
C HIS A 184 -13.75 3.78 -2.55
N SER A 185 -12.78 4.46 -3.17
CA SER A 185 -11.45 3.92 -3.40
C SER A 185 -10.47 4.35 -2.29
N ARG A 186 -10.15 3.40 -1.42
CA ARG A 186 -9.03 3.54 -0.47
C ARG A 186 -7.68 3.79 -1.15
N VAL A 187 -7.52 3.33 -2.39
CA VAL A 187 -6.32 3.59 -3.21
C VAL A 187 -6.29 5.05 -3.60
N ALA A 188 -7.39 5.60 -4.14
CA ALA A 188 -7.49 7.02 -4.51
C ALA A 188 -7.15 7.95 -3.34
N ARG A 189 -7.63 7.63 -2.14
CA ARG A 189 -7.31 8.40 -0.92
C ARG A 189 -5.82 8.35 -0.57
N SER A 190 -5.22 7.17 -0.65
CA SER A 190 -3.80 6.98 -0.34
C SER A 190 -2.90 7.65 -1.39
N ASP A 191 -3.27 7.53 -2.66
CA ASP A 191 -2.59 8.15 -3.80
C ASP A 191 -2.65 9.66 -3.73
N ALA A 192 -3.83 10.24 -3.49
CA ALA A 192 -3.99 11.68 -3.34
C ALA A 192 -3.08 12.24 -2.24
N VAL A 193 -2.99 11.57 -1.08
CA VAL A 193 -2.06 11.95 -0.01
C VAL A 193 -0.60 11.81 -0.45
N ALA A 194 -0.21 10.66 -1.00
CA ALA A 194 1.18 10.42 -1.38
C ALA A 194 1.66 11.38 -2.47
N PHE A 195 0.86 11.60 -3.51
CA PHE A 195 1.23 12.43 -4.66
C PHE A 195 1.30 13.91 -4.28
N THR A 196 0.31 14.42 -3.55
CA THR A 196 0.32 15.82 -3.08
C THR A 196 1.45 16.08 -2.07
N ALA A 197 1.76 15.12 -1.20
CA ALA A 197 2.90 15.23 -0.29
C ALA A 197 4.25 15.35 -1.03
N LEU A 198 4.33 14.84 -2.26
CA LEU A 198 5.50 14.92 -3.15
C LEU A 198 5.45 16.11 -4.12
N GLY A 199 4.47 17.01 -3.95
CA GLY A 199 4.36 18.25 -4.72
C GLY A 199 3.57 18.15 -6.03
N ALA A 200 2.90 17.03 -6.29
CA ALA A 200 2.06 16.89 -7.48
C ALA A 200 0.73 17.64 -7.36
N GLU A 201 0.22 18.09 -8.50
CA GLU A 201 -1.16 18.54 -8.66
C GLU A 201 -2.03 17.32 -9.02
N VAL A 202 -3.05 17.03 -8.20
CA VAL A 202 -3.89 15.84 -8.42
C VAL A 202 -5.26 16.27 -8.94
N VAL A 203 -5.75 15.60 -9.98
CA VAL A 203 -7.13 15.76 -10.45
C VAL A 203 -7.88 14.44 -10.38
N LEU A 204 -9.01 14.45 -9.68
CA LEU A 204 -9.93 13.32 -9.62
C LEU A 204 -10.87 13.38 -10.81
N ILE A 205 -10.98 12.29 -11.55
CA ILE A 205 -11.70 12.23 -12.83
C ILE A 205 -12.72 11.09 -12.77
N GLY A 206 -13.96 11.37 -13.16
CA GLY A 206 -14.99 10.34 -13.27
C GLY A 206 -16.40 10.91 -13.39
N PRO A 207 -17.42 10.05 -13.46
CA PRO A 207 -18.82 10.45 -13.37
C PRO A 207 -19.09 11.27 -12.09
N PRO A 208 -20.05 12.21 -12.09
CA PRO A 208 -20.38 13.02 -10.91
C PRO A 208 -20.60 12.21 -9.62
N GLU A 209 -21.25 11.05 -9.72
CA GLU A 209 -21.53 10.13 -8.61
C GLU A 209 -20.29 9.44 -8.01
N PHE A 210 -19.17 9.45 -8.73
CA PHE A 210 -17.91 8.84 -8.34
C PHE A 210 -16.99 9.83 -7.64
N LEU A 211 -17.35 11.11 -7.64
CA LEU A 211 -16.51 12.23 -7.22
C LEU A 211 -17.03 12.86 -5.92
N SER A 212 -16.11 13.49 -5.19
CA SER A 212 -16.41 14.34 -4.04
C SER A 212 -15.47 15.53 -4.09
N GLU A 213 -15.96 16.74 -3.86
CA GLU A 213 -15.11 17.94 -3.72
C GLU A 213 -14.47 18.06 -2.33
N THR A 214 -14.87 17.20 -1.39
CA THR A 214 -14.43 17.26 0.01
C THR A 214 -13.73 15.97 0.44
N GLY A 215 -12.92 16.06 1.50
CA GLY A 215 -12.19 14.91 2.05
C GLY A 215 -10.82 14.67 1.41
N TRP A 216 -10.28 15.64 0.67
CA TRP A 216 -9.02 15.52 -0.05
C TRP A 216 -7.95 16.49 0.48
N PRO A 217 -6.65 16.15 0.33
CA PRO A 217 -5.56 17.08 0.60
C PRO A 217 -5.66 18.37 -0.22
N LYS A 218 -4.98 19.42 0.25
CA LYS A 218 -4.83 20.66 -0.53
C LYS A 218 -4.08 20.36 -1.83
N GLY A 219 -4.55 20.91 -2.95
CA GLY A 219 -3.97 20.68 -4.28
C GLY A 219 -4.67 19.59 -5.09
N VAL A 220 -5.73 18.99 -4.54
CA VAL A 220 -6.63 18.10 -5.28
C VAL A 220 -7.76 18.92 -5.91
N SER A 221 -7.99 18.73 -7.22
CA SER A 221 -9.16 19.24 -7.94
C SER A 221 -10.01 18.09 -8.48
N VAL A 222 -11.20 18.40 -8.98
CA VAL A 222 -12.16 17.43 -9.53
C VAL A 222 -12.54 17.83 -10.95
N SER A 223 -12.74 16.85 -11.83
CA SER A 223 -13.23 17.04 -13.19
C SER A 223 -14.10 15.86 -13.63
N THR A 224 -15.13 16.12 -14.42
CA THR A 224 -15.98 15.08 -15.02
C THR A 224 -15.61 14.78 -16.47
N ASP A 225 -14.60 15.43 -17.03
CA ASP A 225 -14.27 15.35 -18.45
C ASP A 225 -12.87 14.77 -18.65
N LEU A 226 -12.80 13.45 -18.86
CA LEU A 226 -11.53 12.75 -19.08
C LEU A 226 -10.78 13.32 -20.30
N ASP A 227 -11.50 13.58 -21.39
CA ASP A 227 -10.89 13.99 -22.66
C ASP A 227 -10.33 15.42 -22.59
N ALA A 228 -10.95 16.31 -21.82
CA ALA A 228 -10.42 17.65 -21.56
C ALA A 228 -9.21 17.63 -20.59
N GLU A 229 -9.14 16.65 -19.68
CA GLU A 229 -8.03 16.54 -18.72
C GLU A 229 -6.79 15.91 -19.33
N LEU A 230 -6.94 14.82 -20.10
CA LEU A 230 -5.84 14.00 -20.61
C LEU A 230 -4.66 14.78 -21.22
N PRO A 231 -4.84 15.76 -22.13
CA PRO A 231 -3.73 16.48 -22.74
C PRO A 231 -2.86 17.27 -21.76
N ARG A 232 -3.38 17.53 -20.56
CA ARG A 232 -2.73 18.31 -19.49
C ARG A 232 -2.10 17.43 -18.42
N LEU A 233 -2.28 16.12 -18.48
CA LEU A 233 -1.78 15.18 -17.48
C LEU A 233 -0.37 14.67 -17.85
N ASP A 234 0.47 14.48 -16.84
CA ASP A 234 1.74 13.75 -16.95
C ASP A 234 1.54 12.24 -16.72
N ALA A 235 0.59 11.87 -15.86
CA ALA A 235 0.28 10.48 -15.56
C ALA A 235 -1.20 10.29 -15.18
N ILE A 236 -1.67 9.05 -15.26
CA ILE A 236 -3.01 8.67 -14.81
C ILE A 236 -2.99 7.35 -14.05
N GLN A 237 -3.60 7.35 -12.86
CA GLN A 237 -3.93 6.17 -12.09
C GLN A 237 -5.38 5.80 -12.38
N VAL A 238 -5.59 4.66 -13.04
CA VAL A 238 -6.91 4.14 -13.34
C VAL A 238 -7.37 3.25 -12.18
N LEU A 239 -8.61 3.44 -11.73
CA LEU A 239 -9.22 2.64 -10.67
C LEU A 239 -10.12 1.57 -11.27
N ARG A 240 -10.13 0.41 -10.63
CA ARG A 240 -11.05 -0.67 -10.99
C ARG A 240 -12.49 -0.27 -10.64
N ILE A 241 -13.40 -0.44 -11.59
CA ILE A 241 -14.83 -0.41 -11.30
C ILE A 241 -15.25 -1.72 -10.64
N GLN A 242 -15.85 -1.62 -9.45
CA GLN A 242 -16.28 -2.80 -8.70
C GLN A 242 -17.49 -3.48 -9.36
N HIS A 243 -17.55 -4.81 -9.33
CA HIS A 243 -18.56 -5.59 -10.05
C HIS A 243 -19.97 -5.33 -9.51
N GLU A 244 -20.12 -5.16 -8.20
CA GLU A 244 -21.40 -4.82 -7.57
C GLU A 244 -21.97 -3.49 -8.07
N ARG A 245 -21.14 -2.56 -8.53
CA ARG A 245 -21.62 -1.32 -9.16
C ARG A 245 -22.04 -1.52 -10.61
N ILE A 246 -21.34 -2.42 -11.31
CA ILE A 246 -21.71 -2.82 -12.67
C ILE A 246 -23.09 -3.51 -12.66
N GLU A 247 -23.34 -4.36 -11.66
CA GLU A 247 -24.58 -5.14 -11.53
C GLU A 247 -25.72 -4.36 -10.82
N GLY A 248 -25.38 -3.58 -9.78
CA GLY A 248 -26.33 -2.85 -8.93
C GLY A 248 -26.67 -1.43 -9.37
N GLY A 249 -26.02 -0.95 -10.44
CA GLY A 249 -26.22 0.38 -11.01
C GLY A 249 -25.13 1.37 -10.59
N MET A 250 -24.37 1.87 -11.56
CA MET A 250 -23.35 2.91 -11.32
C MET A 250 -23.96 4.29 -11.12
N GLY A 251 -25.24 4.49 -11.42
CA GLY A 251 -25.81 5.82 -11.70
C GLY A 251 -25.83 6.14 -13.19
N LEU A 252 -25.04 5.39 -13.98
CA LEU A 252 -24.83 5.55 -15.42
C LEU A 252 -24.70 4.17 -16.10
N PRO A 253 -25.23 3.97 -17.34
CA PRO A 253 -25.08 2.70 -18.07
C PRO A 253 -23.62 2.33 -18.31
N LEU A 254 -23.28 1.04 -18.23
CA LEU A 254 -21.90 0.57 -18.46
C LEU A 254 -21.34 0.99 -19.82
N SER A 255 -22.17 1.00 -20.86
CA SER A 255 -21.80 1.46 -22.21
C SER A 255 -21.33 2.91 -22.22
N ASP A 256 -22.00 3.75 -21.44
CA ASP A 256 -21.76 5.18 -21.38
C ASP A 256 -20.46 5.41 -20.60
N TYR A 257 -20.24 4.64 -19.53
CA TYR A 257 -18.98 4.70 -18.79
C TYR A 257 -17.79 4.31 -19.68
N ILE A 258 -17.95 3.25 -20.47
CA ILE A 258 -16.90 2.82 -21.42
C ILE A 258 -16.66 3.93 -22.45
N SER A 259 -17.72 4.46 -23.05
CA SER A 259 -17.61 5.52 -24.06
C SER A 259 -16.94 6.78 -23.52
N GLU A 260 -17.27 7.20 -22.30
CA GLU A 260 -16.84 8.47 -21.71
C GLU A 260 -15.52 8.38 -20.93
N TYR A 261 -15.24 7.24 -20.30
CA TYR A 261 -14.16 7.12 -19.30
C TYR A 261 -13.19 5.96 -19.52
N GLN A 262 -13.41 5.05 -20.48
CA GLN A 262 -12.41 4.01 -20.75
C GLN A 262 -11.10 4.65 -21.21
N LEU A 263 -9.98 4.32 -20.58
CA LEU A 263 -8.68 4.68 -21.11
C LEU A 263 -8.29 3.73 -22.25
N ASP A 264 -8.28 4.24 -23.48
CA ASP A 264 -7.97 3.49 -24.70
C ASP A 264 -6.83 4.14 -25.51
N GLU A 265 -6.39 3.44 -26.55
CA GLU A 265 -5.27 3.84 -27.39
C GLU A 265 -5.52 5.17 -28.09
N LYS A 266 -6.78 5.43 -28.50
CA LYS A 266 -7.17 6.67 -29.16
C LYS A 266 -7.02 7.87 -28.22
N ARG A 267 -7.46 7.74 -26.98
CA ARG A 267 -7.27 8.77 -25.93
C ARG A 267 -5.80 9.04 -25.67
N LEU A 268 -4.96 8.00 -25.72
CA LEU A 268 -3.51 8.15 -25.55
C LEU A 268 -2.80 8.87 -26.72
N GLU A 269 -3.47 9.15 -27.84
CA GLU A 269 -2.91 10.01 -28.90
C GLU A 269 -2.81 11.47 -28.46
N SER A 270 -3.59 11.88 -27.46
CA SER A 270 -3.68 13.28 -27.00
C SER A 270 -2.67 13.66 -25.91
N VAL A 271 -1.98 12.68 -25.33
CA VAL A 271 -1.07 12.87 -24.20
C VAL A 271 0.38 13.04 -24.65
N ASN A 272 1.22 13.63 -23.79
CA ASN A 272 2.65 13.81 -24.05
C ASN A 272 3.38 12.45 -24.21
N SER A 273 4.59 12.43 -24.79
CA SER A 273 5.33 11.17 -25.06
C SER A 273 5.84 10.44 -23.80
N GLU A 274 5.99 11.15 -22.69
CA GLU A 274 6.46 10.60 -21.40
C GLU A 274 5.30 10.17 -20.49
N PHE A 275 4.06 10.16 -20.99
CA PHE A 275 2.88 9.86 -20.19
C PHE A 275 2.92 8.46 -19.57
N CYS A 276 2.55 8.38 -18.30
CA CYS A 276 2.59 7.15 -17.51
C CYS A 276 1.19 6.67 -17.11
N VAL A 277 0.91 5.37 -17.27
CA VAL A 277 -0.37 4.74 -16.91
C VAL A 277 -0.16 3.74 -15.77
N LEU A 278 -0.90 3.92 -14.68
CA LEU A 278 -0.91 3.05 -13.51
C LEU A 278 -2.31 2.44 -13.31
N LEU A 279 -2.38 1.24 -12.75
CA LEU A 279 -3.61 0.57 -12.32
C LEU A 279 -3.26 -0.50 -11.25
N PRO A 280 -3.65 -0.31 -9.97
CA PRO A 280 -3.24 -1.17 -8.83
C PRO A 280 -3.72 -2.63 -8.95
N GLY A 281 -4.72 -2.83 -9.81
CA GLY A 281 -5.34 -4.09 -10.17
C GLY A 281 -6.17 -4.76 -9.06
N PRO A 282 -6.99 -5.77 -9.40
CA PRO A 282 -7.19 -6.32 -10.73
C PRO A 282 -7.90 -5.33 -11.65
N MET A 283 -7.77 -5.55 -12.96
CA MET A 283 -8.37 -4.70 -13.99
C MET A 283 -9.53 -5.43 -14.64
N ASN A 284 -10.59 -4.71 -15.00
CA ASN A 284 -11.60 -5.15 -15.94
C ASN A 284 -11.22 -4.61 -17.32
N ARG A 285 -10.59 -5.47 -18.12
CA ARG A 285 -10.24 -5.14 -19.51
C ARG A 285 -11.51 -4.90 -20.32
N GLY A 286 -11.52 -3.83 -21.10
CA GLY A 286 -12.69 -3.41 -21.86
C GLY A 286 -13.74 -2.65 -21.05
N VAL A 287 -13.46 -2.33 -19.78
CA VAL A 287 -14.28 -1.40 -18.98
C VAL A 287 -13.50 -0.12 -18.70
N GLU A 288 -12.72 -0.06 -17.62
CA GLU A 288 -11.91 1.12 -17.28
C GLU A 288 -10.68 1.32 -18.18
N ILE A 289 -10.18 0.25 -18.79
CA ILE A 289 -8.94 0.26 -19.58
C ILE A 289 -9.04 -0.73 -20.74
N SER A 290 -8.53 -0.34 -21.91
CA SER A 290 -8.38 -1.27 -23.04
C SER A 290 -7.19 -2.20 -22.83
N SER A 291 -7.18 -3.36 -23.50
CA SER A 291 -6.05 -4.29 -23.40
C SER A 291 -4.75 -3.71 -23.97
N GLY A 292 -4.82 -2.96 -25.07
CA GLY A 292 -3.63 -2.38 -25.69
C GLY A 292 -3.01 -1.26 -24.86
N VAL A 293 -3.81 -0.54 -24.06
CA VAL A 293 -3.27 0.38 -23.05
C VAL A 293 -2.65 -0.39 -21.88
N ALA A 294 -3.37 -1.37 -21.33
CA ALA A 294 -2.91 -2.13 -20.17
C ALA A 294 -1.58 -2.87 -20.40
N ASP A 295 -1.35 -3.37 -21.61
CA ASP A 295 -0.11 -4.07 -22.01
C ASP A 295 0.82 -3.19 -22.86
N GLY A 296 0.48 -1.91 -23.00
CA GLY A 296 1.16 -0.97 -23.87
C GLY A 296 2.45 -0.41 -23.27
N PRO A 297 3.25 0.32 -24.06
CA PRO A 297 4.57 0.82 -23.64
C PRO A 297 4.52 1.87 -22.53
N ARG A 298 3.35 2.46 -22.27
CA ARG A 298 3.13 3.48 -21.22
C ARG A 298 2.62 2.87 -19.91
N SER A 299 2.31 1.57 -19.91
CA SER A 299 1.78 0.87 -18.75
C SER A 299 2.89 0.56 -17.75
N GLN A 300 2.65 0.92 -16.49
CA GLN A 300 3.52 0.59 -15.35
C GLN A 300 2.85 -0.39 -14.38
N ILE A 301 1.83 -1.12 -14.84
CA ILE A 301 1.02 -2.01 -13.98
C ILE A 301 1.86 -3.12 -13.34
N LEU A 302 2.81 -3.70 -14.09
CA LEU A 302 3.72 -4.71 -13.53
C LEU A 302 4.85 -4.09 -12.70
N ASP A 303 5.24 -2.86 -13.02
CA ASP A 303 6.19 -2.09 -12.22
C ASP A 303 5.61 -1.75 -10.84
N GLN A 304 4.30 -1.48 -10.73
CA GLN A 304 3.60 -1.36 -9.43
C GLN A 304 3.74 -2.64 -8.59
N VAL A 305 3.56 -3.82 -9.19
CA VAL A 305 3.73 -5.09 -8.48
C VAL A 305 5.16 -5.23 -7.94
N SER A 306 6.15 -4.90 -8.77
CA SER A 306 7.57 -4.99 -8.42
C SER A 306 7.97 -3.97 -7.36
N ALA A 307 7.59 -2.70 -7.53
CA ALA A 307 7.81 -1.61 -6.57
C ALA A 307 7.19 -1.93 -5.20
N GLY A 308 6.05 -2.63 -5.22
CA GLY A 308 5.37 -3.09 -4.03
C GLY A 308 6.21 -3.99 -3.12
N VAL A 309 7.20 -4.73 -3.63
CA VAL A 309 8.10 -5.52 -2.77
C VAL A 309 9.02 -4.58 -2.00
N TYR A 310 9.71 -3.67 -2.68
CA TYR A 310 10.70 -2.78 -2.07
C TYR A 310 10.09 -1.77 -1.08
N VAL A 311 8.90 -1.25 -1.39
CA VAL A 311 8.16 -0.40 -0.44
C VAL A 311 7.80 -1.18 0.80
N ARG A 312 7.28 -2.40 0.66
CA ARG A 312 6.93 -3.24 1.81
C ARG A 312 8.17 -3.65 2.62
N MET A 313 9.33 -3.80 2.00
CA MET A 313 10.60 -3.97 2.73
C MET A 313 10.90 -2.75 3.61
N ALA A 314 10.80 -1.52 3.07
CA ALA A 314 11.01 -0.31 3.85
C ALA A 314 10.02 -0.17 5.03
N LEU A 315 8.76 -0.55 4.81
CA LEU A 315 7.75 -0.55 5.87
C LEU A 315 8.04 -1.57 6.97
N VAL A 316 8.39 -2.80 6.59
CA VAL A 316 8.75 -3.86 7.55
C VAL A 316 10.02 -3.50 8.32
N GLU A 317 11.04 -2.98 7.64
CA GLU A 317 12.28 -2.52 8.28
C GLU A 317 12.01 -1.44 9.32
N LYS A 318 11.22 -0.42 8.97
CA LYS A 318 10.86 0.68 9.88
C LYS A 318 10.03 0.19 11.05
N SER A 319 9.02 -0.65 10.79
CA SER A 319 8.12 -1.17 11.83
C SER A 319 8.84 -2.04 12.87
N LEU A 320 9.78 -2.86 12.42
CA LEU A 320 10.61 -3.69 13.30
C LEU A 320 11.76 -2.93 13.98
N GLY A 321 11.95 -1.64 13.67
CA GLY A 321 13.07 -0.85 14.19
C GLY A 321 14.43 -1.44 13.81
N LEU A 322 14.52 -2.14 12.67
CA LEU A 322 15.76 -2.71 12.18
C LEU A 322 16.69 -1.55 11.83
N LYS A 323 17.66 -1.25 12.71
CA LYS A 323 18.70 -0.25 12.40
C LYS A 323 19.39 -0.67 11.13
N GLY A 324 19.53 0.31 10.23
CA GLY A 324 20.09 0.16 8.89
C GLY A 324 21.00 -1.04 8.79
N LEU A 325 20.59 -1.97 7.93
CA LEU A 325 21.48 -2.65 7.03
C LEU A 325 22.49 -1.60 6.51
N LYS A 326 23.55 -1.38 7.28
CA LYS A 326 24.56 -0.34 7.07
C LYS A 326 25.68 -0.90 6.24
#